data_AF-A0A285D922-F1
#
_entry.id   AF-A0A285D922-F1
#
_cell.length_a   1.000
_cell.length_b   1.000
_cell.length_c   1.000
_cell.angle_alpha   90.00
_cell.angle_beta   90.00
_cell.angle_gamma   90.00
#
_symmetry.space_group_name_H-M   'P 1'
#
loop_
_entity.id
_entity.type
_entity.pdbx_description
1 polymer ?
#
loop_
_entity_poly.entity_id
_entity_poly.type
_entity_poly.pdbx_seq_one_letter_code
_entity_poly.pdbx_strand_id
1 'polypeptide(L)'
;MENLHPDLLRVIENIEKVMIGKRQVAELSLVALLAEGHVLLEDVPGVGKTMMVRALAKSVSAKFRRIQFTPDLLPSDVTGGIYL
;
A
#
# COMPACT_ATOMS: atom_id res chain seq x y z
N MET A 1 9.91 23.17 -2.80
CA MET A 1 9.85 21.75 -2.37
C MET A 1 11.28 21.25 -2.35
N GLU A 2 11.81 21.01 -1.16
CA GLU A 2 13.17 20.50 -0.93
C GLU A 2 13.46 19.28 -1.79
N ASN A 3 14.72 19.13 -2.20
CA ASN A 3 15.19 18.04 -3.03
C ASN A 3 14.86 16.69 -2.38
N LEU A 4 13.81 16.03 -2.87
CA LEU A 4 13.47 14.68 -2.44
C LEU A 4 14.63 13.74 -2.83
N HIS A 5 14.99 12.80 -1.95
CA HIS A 5 16.04 11.85 -2.26
C HIS A 5 15.74 11.13 -3.59
N PRO A 6 16.70 10.98 -4.52
CA PRO A 6 16.43 10.45 -5.86
C PRO A 6 15.74 9.09 -5.88
N ASP A 7 16.01 8.24 -4.89
CA ASP A 7 15.37 6.93 -4.78
C ASP A 7 13.88 7.01 -4.42
N LEU A 8 13.47 8.00 -3.61
CA LEU A 8 12.06 8.23 -3.28
C LEU A 8 11.28 8.69 -4.52
N LEU A 9 11.90 9.57 -5.33
CA LEU A 9 11.37 9.98 -6.63
C LEU A 9 11.15 8.78 -7.55
N ARG A 10 12.14 7.88 -7.67
CA ARG A 10 12.00 6.65 -8.48
C ARG A 10 10.84 5.76 -8.02
N VAL A 11 10.60 5.66 -6.71
CA VAL A 11 9.48 4.89 -6.16
C VAL A 11 8.15 5.51 -6.58
N ILE A 12 8.00 6.83 -6.45
CA ILE A 12 6.79 7.57 -6.84
C ILE A 12 6.53 7.44 -8.34
N GLU A 13 7.54 7.68 -9.18
CA GLU A 13 7.45 7.57 -10.63
C GLU A 13 7.05 6.15 -11.08
N ASN A 14 7.55 5.11 -10.40
CA ASN A 14 7.17 3.74 -10.70
C ASN A 14 5.69 3.45 -10.36
N ILE A 15 5.13 4.10 -9.33
CA ILE A 15 3.72 3.98 -8.98
C ILE A 15 2.86 4.73 -10.02
N GLU A 16 3.28 5.92 -10.45
CA GLU A 16 2.57 6.74 -11.43
C GLU A 16 2.39 6.06 -12.80
N LYS A 17 3.30 5.14 -13.17
CA LYS A 17 3.17 4.31 -14.38
C LYS A 17 1.88 3.47 -14.43
N VAL A 18 1.29 3.18 -13.27
CA VAL A 18 0.10 2.32 -13.15
C VAL A 18 -1.06 3.00 -12.43
N MET A 19 -0.85 4.17 -11.84
CA MET A 19 -1.84 4.92 -11.05
C MET A 19 -1.86 6.39 -11.51
N ILE A 20 -2.76 6.72 -12.43
CA ILE A 20 -2.88 8.06 -13.00
C ILE A 20 -3.57 9.00 -12.00
N GLY A 21 -3.01 10.20 -11.81
CA GLY A 21 -3.66 11.27 -11.03
C GLY A 21 -3.71 11.03 -9.51
N LYS A 22 -2.96 10.06 -8.98
CA LYS A 22 -2.96 9.69 -7.56
C LYS A 22 -1.60 9.92 -6.87
N ARG A 23 -0.81 10.88 -7.37
CA ARG A 23 0.55 11.19 -6.85
C ARG A 23 0.57 11.46 -5.35
N GLN A 24 -0.31 12.34 -4.87
CA GLN A 24 -0.36 12.69 -3.45
C GLN A 24 -0.62 11.46 -2.56
N VAL A 25 -1.48 10.54 -3.01
CA VAL A 25 -1.74 9.28 -2.29
C VAL A 25 -0.50 8.39 -2.28
N ALA A 26 0.28 8.35 -3.37
CA ALA A 26 1.52 7.60 -3.45
C ALA A 26 2.58 8.18 -2.49
N GLU A 27 2.73 9.51 -2.47
CA GLU A 27 3.63 10.24 -1.58
C GLU A 27 3.29 9.99 -0.10
N LEU A 28 2.02 10.17 0.30
CA LEU A 28 1.58 9.92 1.67
C LEU A 28 1.72 8.44 2.07
N SER A 29 1.44 7.52 1.15
CA SER A 29 1.62 6.08 1.41
C SER A 29 3.10 5.72 1.60
N LEU A 30 4.00 6.33 0.83
CA LEU A 30 5.43 6.15 0.98
C LEU A 30 5.93 6.76 2.30
N VAL A 31 5.47 7.95 2.66
CA VAL A 31 5.79 8.58 3.96
C VAL A 31 5.35 7.69 5.11
N ALA A 32 4.11 7.19 5.08
CA ALA A 32 3.61 6.30 6.12
C ALA A 32 4.43 5.01 6.21
N LEU A 33 4.81 4.41 5.08
CA LEU A 33 5.67 3.22 5.06
C LEU A 33 7.04 3.48 5.71
N LEU A 34 7.67 4.61 5.40
CA LEU A 34 8.98 4.99 5.95
C LEU A 34 8.92 5.36 7.42
N ALA A 35 7.77 5.85 7.89
CA ALA A 35 7.51 6.18 9.29
C ALA A 35 6.96 4.98 10.09
N GLU A 36 6.93 3.78 9.51
CA GLU A 36 6.33 2.57 10.12
C GLU A 36 4.85 2.74 10.53
N GLY A 37 4.13 3.63 9.85
CA GLY A 37 2.73 3.94 10.09
C GLY A 37 1.75 3.07 9.29
N HIS A 38 0.45 3.34 9.47
CA HIS A 38 -0.64 2.67 8.77
C HIS A 38 -1.42 3.65 7.90
N VAL A 39 -1.93 3.17 6.77
CA VAL A 39 -2.70 3.97 5.81
C VAL A 39 -4.10 3.37 5.66
N LEU A 40 -5.12 4.21 5.85
CA LEU A 40 -6.49 3.90 5.47
C LEU A 40 -6.78 4.55 4.11
N LEU A 41 -7.01 3.75 3.08
CA LEU A 41 -7.38 4.23 1.75
C LEU A 41 -8.91 4.30 1.63
N GLU A 42 -9.47 5.48 1.87
CA GLU A 42 -10.89 5.77 1.64
C GLU A 42 -11.11 6.28 0.22
N ASP A 43 -12.00 5.60 -0.51
CA ASP A 43 -12.36 5.89 -1.89
C ASP A 43 -13.50 4.95 -2.28
N VAL A 44 -14.18 5.20 -3.39
CA VAL A 44 -15.27 4.33 -3.87
C VAL A 44 -14.72 2.99 -4.39
N PRO A 45 -15.51 1.91 -4.41
CA PRO A 45 -15.06 0.64 -4.97
C PRO A 45 -14.60 0.77 -6.43
N GLY A 46 -13.51 0.08 -6.79
CA GLY A 46 -13.01 0.02 -8.18
C GLY A 46 -11.96 1.06 -8.58
N VAL A 47 -11.64 2.04 -7.73
CA VAL A 47 -10.68 3.13 -8.02
C VAL A 47 -9.21 2.81 -7.72
N GLY A 48 -8.84 1.53 -7.80
CA GLY A 48 -7.42 1.14 -7.80
C GLY A 48 -6.73 1.12 -6.42
N LYS A 49 -7.44 1.12 -5.29
CA LYS A 49 -6.83 0.98 -3.94
C LYS A 49 -5.86 -0.21 -3.85
N THR A 50 -6.29 -1.38 -4.30
CA THR A 50 -5.44 -2.59 -4.35
C THR A 50 -4.24 -2.40 -5.27
N MET A 51 -4.43 -1.67 -6.38
CA MET A 51 -3.36 -1.41 -7.34
C MET A 51 -2.32 -0.45 -6.77
N MET A 52 -2.73 0.57 -6.02
CA MET A 52 -1.85 1.48 -5.29
C MET A 52 -0.91 0.71 -4.36
N VAL A 53 -1.48 -0.11 -3.46
CA VAL A 53 -0.70 -0.85 -2.47
C VAL A 53 0.23 -1.87 -3.14
N ARG A 54 -0.25 -2.54 -4.20
CA ARG A 54 0.57 -3.49 -4.97
C ARG A 54 1.71 -2.80 -5.72
N ALA A 55 1.47 -1.61 -6.29
CA ALA A 55 2.48 -0.82 -6.97
C ALA A 55 3.56 -0.35 -5.99
N LEU A 56 3.15 0.18 -4.84
CA LEU A 56 4.06 0.57 -3.76
C LEU A 56 4.93 -0.60 -3.32
N ALA A 57 4.32 -1.75 -2.98
CA ALA A 57 5.06 -2.93 -2.54
C ALA A 57 6.07 -3.41 -3.60
N LYS A 58 5.69 -3.42 -4.89
CA LYS A 58 6.59 -3.79 -5.99
C LYS A 58 7.74 -2.80 -6.17
N SER A 59 7.48 -1.49 -6.03
CA SER A 59 8.49 -0.44 -6.15
C SER A 59 9.57 -0.50 -5.05
N VAL A 60 9.26 -1.07 -3.88
CA VAL A 60 10.21 -1.22 -2.76
C VAL A 60 10.62 -2.68 -2.51
N SER A 61 10.30 -3.59 -3.43
CA SER A 61 10.58 -5.03 -3.29
C SER A 61 10.00 -5.68 -2.01
N ALA A 62 8.88 -5.16 -1.50
CA ALA A 62 8.17 -5.72 -0.35
C ALA A 62 7.21 -6.85 -0.75
N LYS A 63 6.91 -7.72 0.22
CA LYS A 63 5.85 -8.74 0.07
C LYS A 63 4.49 -8.07 0.17
N PHE A 64 3.62 -8.33 -0.80
CA PHE A 64 2.21 -7.93 -0.77
C PHE A 64 1.33 -9.09 -0.32
N ARG A 65 0.49 -8.87 0.69
CA ARG A 65 -0.55 -9.79 1.14
C ARG A 65 -1.86 -9.03 1.25
N ARG A 66 -2.97 -9.68 0.90
CA ARG A 66 -4.31 -9.12 0.94
C ARG A 66 -5.21 -10.04 1.75
N ILE A 67 -5.90 -9.47 2.72
CA ILE A 67 -6.97 -10.15 3.46
C ILE A 67 -8.27 -9.42 3.11
N GLN A 68 -9.26 -10.18 2.63
CA GLN A 68 -10.60 -9.66 2.43
C GLN A 68 -11.35 -9.85 3.74
N PHE A 69 -11.84 -8.75 4.32
CA PHE A 69 -12.72 -8.83 5.47
C PHE A 69 -14.09 -9.28 4.99
N THR A 70 -14.59 -10.36 5.60
CA THR A 70 -15.93 -10.92 5.41
C THR A 70 -16.57 -11.06 6.81
N PRO A 71 -17.91 -11.10 6.92
CA PRO A 71 -18.58 -11.15 8.23
C PRO A 71 -18.26 -12.42 9.03
N ASP A 72 -17.78 -13.47 8.37
CA ASP A 72 -17.40 -14.76 8.92
C ASP A 72 -15.91 -14.90 9.24
N LEU A 73 -15.08 -13.89 8.93
CA LEU A 73 -13.63 -13.93 9.16
C LEU A 73 -13.33 -14.06 10.67
N LEU A 74 -12.59 -15.10 11.05
CA LEU A 74 -12.19 -15.36 12.43
C LEU A 74 -10.80 -14.76 12.72
N PRO A 75 -10.47 -14.42 13.98
CA PRO A 75 -9.13 -13.98 14.34
C PRO A 75 -8.04 -14.97 13.93
N SER A 76 -8.32 -16.27 14.03
CA SER A 76 -7.41 -17.36 13.63
C SER A 76 -7.05 -17.35 12.16
N ASP A 77 -7.88 -16.79 11.28
CA ASP A 77 -7.60 -16.67 9.84
C ASP A 77 -6.51 -15.62 9.56
N VAL A 78 -6.31 -14.67 10.48
CA VAL A 78 -5.34 -13.58 10.36
C VAL A 78 -4.07 -13.87 11.17
N THR A 79 -4.23 -14.33 12.42
CA THR A 79 -3.10 -14.59 13.32
C THR A 79 -2.52 -15.99 13.20
N GLY A 80 -3.22 -16.90 12.51
CA GLY A 80 -2.95 -18.33 12.53
C GLY A 80 -3.74 -19.04 13.63
N GLY A 81 -4.13 -20.28 13.38
CA GLY A 81 -4.76 -21.16 14.36
C GLY A 81 -3.75 -21.78 15.31
N ILE A 82 -4.15 -22.00 16.57
CA ILE A 82 -3.39 -22.78 17.53
C ILE A 82 -3.67 -24.26 17.24
N TYR A 83 -2.68 -24.98 16.73
CA TYR A 83 -2.71 -26.43 16.68
C TYR A 83 -1.84 -26.95 17.82
N LEU A 84 -2.48 -27.50 18.86
CA LEU A 84 -1.85 -28.30 19.90
C LEU A 84 -1.89 -29.77 19.51
#